data_AF-A0A496P7M0-F1
#
_entry.id   AF-A0A496P7M0-F1
#
_cell.length_a   1.000
_cell.length_b   1.000
_cell.length_c   1.000
_cell.angle_alpha   90.00
_cell.angle_beta   90.00
_cell.angle_gamma   90.00
#
_symmetry.space_group_name_H-M   'P 1'
#
loop_
_entity.id
_entity.type
_entity.pdbx_description
1 polymer ?
#
loop_
_entity_poly.entity_id
_entity_poly.type
_entity_poly.pdbx_seq_one_letter_code
_entity_poly.pdbx_strand_id
1 'polypeptide(L)' 'ISMLQVTGHSVAVGNAEEHVKRIAKEVCDTNEKDGVAKWIEANVL' A
#
# COMPACT_ATOMS: atom_id res chain seq x y z
N ILE A 1 10.56 -5.90 1.36
CA ILE A 1 9.59 -6.99 1.66
C ILE A 1 9.43 -7.24 3.16
N SER A 2 10.51 -7.34 3.95
CA SER A 2 10.46 -7.66 5.39
C SER A 2 9.43 -6.85 6.19
N MET A 3 9.33 -5.54 5.97
CA MET A 3 8.34 -4.68 6.65
C MET A 3 6.89 -5.10 6.40
N LEU A 4 6.55 -5.49 5.16
CA LEU A 4 5.19 -5.89 4.76
C LEU A 4 4.81 -7.26 5.31
N GLN A 5 5.80 -8.11 5.62
CA GLN A 5 5.60 -9.44 6.21
C GLN A 5 5.44 -9.41 7.73
N VAL A 6 6.00 -8.38 8.39
CA VAL A 6 5.96 -8.24 9.86
C VAL A 6 4.78 -7.37 10.31
N THR A 7 4.35 -6.41 9.50
CA THR A 7 3.24 -5.52 9.86
C THR A 7 1.88 -6.24 9.92
N GLY A 8 1.04 -5.85 10.88
CA GLY A 8 -0.34 -6.34 10.99
C GLY A 8 -1.23 -5.90 9.83
N HIS A 9 -0.91 -4.80 9.16
CA HIS A 9 -1.63 -4.32 7.98
C HIS A 9 -0.66 -3.65 7.00
N SER A 10 -0.67 -4.09 5.73
CA SER A 10 0.27 -3.66 4.70
C SER A 10 -0.46 -3.19 3.45
N VAL A 11 -0.06 -2.04 2.93
CA VAL A 11 -0.63 -1.43 1.72
C VAL A 11 0.52 -1.08 0.77
N ALA A 12 0.38 -1.44 -0.51
CA ALA A 12 1.30 -1.06 -1.57
C ALA A 12 0.65 -0.03 -2.52
N VAL A 13 1.46 0.86 -3.11
CA VAL A 13 0.99 1.77 -4.17
C VAL A 13 0.86 1.02 -5.51
N GLY A 14 -0.06 1.45 -6.38
CA GLY A 14 -0.43 0.72 -7.60
C GLY A 14 0.70 0.50 -8.61
N ASN A 15 1.69 1.39 -8.62
CA ASN A 15 2.89 1.31 -9.45
C ASN A 15 4.12 0.73 -8.72
N ALA A 16 3.93 0.14 -7.53
CA ALA A 16 4.98 -0.64 -6.90
C ALA A 16 5.32 -1.90 -7.73
N GLU A 17 6.52 -2.44 -7.52
CA GLU A 17 6.92 -3.70 -8.14
C GLU A 17 5.92 -4.82 -7.83
N GLU A 18 5.68 -5.70 -8.81
CA GLU A 18 4.71 -6.79 -8.70
C GLU A 18 4.93 -7.69 -7.48
N HIS A 19 6.20 -7.94 -7.12
CA HIS A 19 6.53 -8.74 -5.95
C HIS A 19 6.11 -8.06 -4.63
N VAL A 20 6.03 -6.73 -4.59
CA VAL A 20 5.59 -5.93 -3.44
C VAL A 20 4.07 -5.94 -3.35
N LYS A 21 3.37 -5.80 -4.48
CA LYS A 21 1.91 -5.85 -4.51
C LYS A 21 1.38 -7.23 -4.10
N ARG A 22 2.04 -8.31 -4.50
CA ARG A 22 1.65 -9.69 -4.13
C ARG A 22 1.73 -10.00 -2.63
N ILE A 23 2.57 -9.28 -1.88
CA ILE A 23 2.78 -9.52 -0.44
C ILE A 23 2.01 -8.53 0.44
N ALA A 24 1.55 -7.40 -0.12
CA ALA A 24 0.73 -6.44 0.60
C ALA A 24 -0.70 -6.98 0.75
N LYS A 25 -1.38 -6.60 1.84
CA LYS A 25 -2.79 -6.97 2.04
C LYS A 25 -3.72 -6.18 1.14
N GLU A 26 -3.33 -4.94 0.81
CA GLU A 26 -4.09 -4.06 -0.06
C GLU A 26 -3.16 -3.33 -1.04
N VAL A 27 -3.75 -2.88 -2.15
CA VAL A 27 -3.08 -2.01 -3.11
C VAL A 27 -3.92 -0.75 -3.26
N CYS A 28 -3.34 0.42 -2.98
CA CYS A 28 -3.96 1.72 -3.21
C CYS A 28 -3.55 2.30 -4.57
N ASP A 29 -3.98 3.53 -4.86
CA ASP A 29 -3.61 4.22 -6.11
C ASP A 29 -2.09 4.44 -6.20
N THR A 30 -1.60 4.93 -7.34
CA THR A 30 -0.17 5.22 -7.52
C THR A 30 0.27 6.42 -6.67
N ASN A 31 1.59 6.57 -6.46
CA ASN A 31 2.12 7.75 -5.78
C ASN A 31 1.86 9.04 -6.56
N GLU A 32 1.78 9.01 -7.90
CA GLU A 32 1.46 10.18 -8.73
C GLU A 32 0.01 10.65 -8.58
N LYS A 33 -0.85 9.82 -7.98
CA LYS A 33 -2.27 10.11 -7.71
C LYS A 33 -2.57 10.21 -6.22
N ASP A 34 -1.57 10.45 -5.40
CA ASP A 34 -1.69 10.58 -3.94
C ASP A 34 -2.30 9.35 -3.25
N GLY A 35 -2.04 8.15 -3.78
CA GLY A 35 -2.68 6.91 -3.33
C GLY A 35 -2.54 6.63 -1.83
N VAL A 36 -1.39 6.97 -1.24
CA VAL A 36 -1.18 6.80 0.21
C VAL A 36 -2.04 7.79 1.01
N ALA A 37 -2.06 9.06 0.62
CA ALA A 37 -2.84 10.09 1.34
C ALA A 37 -4.34 9.77 1.31
N LYS A 38 -4.87 9.46 0.13
CA LYS A 38 -6.27 9.06 -0.05
C LYS A 38 -6.64 7.81 0.76
N TRP A 39 -5.74 6.84 0.82
CA TRP A 39 -5.99 5.63 1.62
C TRP A 39 -6.05 5.95 3.12
N ILE A 40 -5.15 6.80 3.62
CA ILE A 40 -5.17 7.24 5.02
C ILE A 40 -6.46 8.00 5.34
N GLU A 41 -6.88 8.93 4.49
CA GLU A 41 -8.13 9.69 4.65
C GLU A 41 -9.37 8.80 4.69
N ALA A 42 -9.40 7.71 3.92
CA ALA A 42 -10.56 6.83 3.86
C ALA A 42 -10.59 5.73 4.95
N ASN A 43 -9.44 5.37 5.53
CA ASN A 43 -9.31 4.18 6.39
C ASN A 43 -8.78 4.46 7.80
N VAL A 44 -8.24 5.66 8.08
CA VAL A 44 -7.58 5.97 9.35
C VAL A 44 -8.09 7.24 10.01
N LEU A 45 -8.33 8.30 9.21
CA LEU A 45 -8.82 9.60 9.67
C LEU A 45 -10.35 9.65 9.66
#